data_AF-A0A820LZS8-F1
#
_entry.id   AF-A0A820LZS8-F1
#
_cell.length_a   1.000
_cell.length_b   1.000
_cell.length_c   1.000
_cell.angle_alpha   90.00
_cell.angle_beta   90.00
_cell.angle_gamma   90.00
#
_symmetry.space_group_name_H-M   'P 1'
#
loop_
_entity.id
_entity.type
_entity.pdbx_description
1 polymer ?
#
loop_
_entity_poly.entity_id
_entity_poly.type
_entity_poly.pdbx_seq_one_letter_code
_entity_poly.pdbx_strand_id
1 'polypeptide(L)'
;EDKSETTTETKTKGKSKGKKKEAGGTKGDSDEGSPNENNSKTNGTSKNGGGSGGGDDDEDDEDWGDDLSPTMTELNTQIKGMIQTDDLDKPLAERCDKFKCLVEKNKKEEKLKDIDTIKDLIAEAERLEIMEQAPFVVGQSVFTENILKEIDEYKSLLTRVCCHQ
;
A
#
# COMPACT_ATOMS: atom_id res chain seq x y z
N GLU A 1 -31.57 52.79 -3.25
CA GLU A 1 -30.97 51.67 -4.01
C GLU A 1 -29.93 52.26 -4.96
N ASP A 2 -28.99 51.48 -5.48
CA ASP A 2 -28.67 51.50 -6.92
C ASP A 2 -28.00 50.17 -7.33
N LYS A 3 -27.91 49.88 -8.64
CA LYS A 3 -27.36 48.64 -9.20
C LYS A 3 -26.44 48.92 -10.39
N SER A 4 -25.29 48.25 -10.44
CA SER A 4 -24.61 47.98 -11.73
C SER A 4 -23.74 46.72 -11.63
N GLU A 5 -24.18 45.63 -12.25
CA GLU A 5 -23.26 44.58 -12.69
C GLU A 5 -22.58 45.03 -13.99
N THR A 6 -21.35 44.61 -14.24
CA THR A 6 -20.86 44.44 -15.62
C THR A 6 -19.87 43.28 -15.65
N THR A 7 -20.18 42.29 -16.48
CA THR A 7 -19.36 41.11 -16.72
C THR A 7 -18.59 41.25 -18.03
N THR A 8 -17.36 40.74 -18.07
CA THR A 8 -16.69 40.36 -19.32
C THR A 8 -15.79 39.14 -19.10
N GLU A 9 -16.14 38.00 -19.71
CA GLU A 9 -15.16 36.92 -19.93
C GLU A 9 -14.14 37.33 -21.00
N THR A 10 -12.97 36.70 -21.03
CA THR A 10 -12.30 36.45 -22.33
C THR A 10 -11.42 35.20 -22.29
N LYS A 11 -11.73 34.22 -23.14
CA LYS A 11 -10.96 32.99 -23.33
C LYS A 11 -9.86 33.22 -24.38
N THR A 12 -8.64 32.71 -24.15
CA THR A 12 -7.70 32.37 -25.23
C THR A 12 -7.19 30.93 -25.07
N LYS A 13 -6.79 30.32 -26.18
CA LYS A 13 -6.64 28.85 -26.32
C LYS A 13 -5.55 28.53 -27.34
N GLY A 14 -4.37 28.08 -26.89
CA GLY A 14 -3.23 27.69 -27.73
C GLY A 14 -2.95 26.18 -27.68
N LYS A 15 -2.56 25.56 -28.81
CA LYS A 15 -2.41 24.09 -28.91
C LYS A 15 -1.50 23.63 -30.07
N SER A 16 -0.36 23.03 -29.75
CA SER A 16 0.51 22.22 -30.64
C SER A 16 1.57 21.50 -29.77
N LYS A 17 1.94 20.20 -29.86
CA LYS A 17 1.67 19.01 -30.73
C LYS A 17 2.73 18.64 -31.80
N GLY A 18 3.73 17.82 -31.39
CA GLY A 18 4.56 16.92 -32.22
C GLY A 18 5.41 16.01 -31.30
N LYS A 19 5.50 14.66 -31.43
CA LYS A 19 6.06 13.77 -32.49
C LYS A 19 7.62 13.73 -32.51
N LYS A 20 8.35 12.59 -32.61
CA LYS A 20 7.99 11.14 -32.77
C LYS A 20 9.26 10.21 -32.73
N LYS A 21 9.23 9.03 -32.04
CA LYS A 21 10.02 7.77 -32.32
C LYS A 21 11.59 7.85 -32.22
N GLU A 22 12.46 6.81 -32.19
CA GLU A 22 12.52 5.33 -31.91
C GLU A 22 14.02 4.86 -31.86
N ALA A 23 14.51 3.61 -31.65
CA ALA A 23 13.99 2.25 -31.34
C ALA A 23 15.14 1.30 -30.86
N GLY A 24 14.81 0.14 -30.26
CA GLY A 24 15.71 -1.01 -29.97
C GLY A 24 16.42 -0.95 -28.61
N GLY A 25 16.75 -2.05 -27.91
CA GLY A 25 16.59 -3.52 -28.11
C GLY A 25 17.01 -4.25 -26.80
N THR A 26 17.16 -5.57 -26.64
CA THR A 26 17.04 -6.79 -27.49
C THR A 26 16.80 -8.02 -26.55
N LYS A 27 16.48 -9.22 -27.06
CA LYS A 27 16.32 -10.47 -26.27
C LYS A 27 17.60 -10.96 -25.57
N GLY A 28 17.42 -11.66 -24.45
CA GLY A 28 18.34 -12.65 -23.87
C GLY A 28 17.53 -13.79 -23.24
N ASP A 29 17.96 -15.04 -23.40
CA ASP A 29 17.20 -16.27 -23.14
C ASP A 29 18.19 -17.36 -22.68
N SER A 30 17.88 -18.11 -21.60
CA SER A 30 18.61 -19.31 -21.16
C SER A 30 17.80 -20.06 -20.08
N ASP A 31 17.66 -21.37 -20.25
CA ASP A 31 16.93 -22.30 -19.37
C ASP A 31 17.90 -23.27 -18.65
N GLU A 32 17.35 -24.15 -17.82
CA GLU A 32 17.85 -25.47 -17.39
C GLU A 32 19.08 -25.60 -16.45
N GLY A 33 18.95 -26.50 -15.46
CA GLY A 33 20.04 -26.90 -14.56
C GLY A 33 19.57 -27.46 -13.22
N SER A 34 19.31 -28.77 -13.13
CA SER A 34 18.78 -29.44 -11.92
C SER A 34 19.87 -30.24 -11.14
N PRO A 35 19.57 -31.26 -10.32
CA PRO A 35 19.69 -31.20 -8.86
C PRO A 35 20.95 -31.89 -8.29
N ASN A 36 21.12 -31.83 -6.96
CA ASN A 36 22.13 -32.61 -6.24
C ASN A 36 21.52 -33.40 -5.08
N GLU A 37 21.09 -34.64 -5.36
CA GLU A 37 20.83 -35.64 -4.32
C GLU A 37 22.16 -36.24 -3.84
N ASN A 38 22.38 -36.33 -2.52
CA ASN A 38 23.51 -37.10 -1.98
C ASN A 38 23.05 -38.15 -0.97
N ASN A 39 23.25 -39.41 -1.31
CA ASN A 39 22.71 -40.58 -0.62
C ASN A 39 23.76 -41.20 0.31
N SER A 40 23.48 -41.23 1.61
CA SER A 40 24.31 -41.94 2.60
C SER A 40 23.46 -42.90 3.43
N LYS A 41 23.73 -44.20 3.28
CA LYS A 41 23.00 -45.29 3.95
C LYS A 41 23.64 -45.62 5.29
N THR A 42 22.83 -45.80 6.34
CA THR A 42 23.20 -46.62 7.49
C THR A 42 22.04 -47.54 7.87
N ASN A 43 22.32 -48.84 8.00
CA ASN A 43 21.34 -49.83 8.46
C ASN A 43 21.23 -49.77 10.00
N GLY A 44 20.01 -49.63 10.52
CA GLY A 44 19.67 -49.86 11.92
C GLY A 44 18.54 -50.89 12.02
N THR A 45 18.81 -52.03 12.66
CA THR A 45 17.80 -53.08 12.94
C THR A 45 17.44 -53.08 14.44
N SER A 46 16.41 -53.85 14.83
CA SER A 46 15.76 -53.89 16.15
C SER A 46 14.68 -52.80 16.33
N LYS A 47 13.44 -53.10 16.77
CA LYS A 47 12.84 -54.39 17.18
C LYS A 47 11.33 -54.40 16.93
N ASN A 48 10.77 -55.56 16.61
CA ASN A 48 9.31 -55.77 16.71
C ASN A 48 8.91 -55.82 18.20
N GLY A 49 7.81 -55.16 18.54
CA GLY A 49 7.29 -55.04 19.91
C GLY A 49 5.78 -54.83 19.92
N GLY A 50 5.02 -55.87 19.55
CA GLY A 50 3.56 -55.83 19.62
C GLY A 50 3.05 -55.86 21.06
N GLY A 51 2.32 -54.82 21.46
CA GLY A 51 1.46 -54.78 22.64
C GLY A 51 0.03 -54.46 22.19
N SER A 52 -0.96 -55.18 22.72
CA SER A 52 -2.37 -55.02 22.35
C SER A 52 -3.20 -54.65 23.57
N GLY A 53 -4.17 -53.73 23.40
CA GLY A 53 -4.94 -53.06 24.44
C GLY A 53 -4.71 -51.54 24.38
N GLY A 54 -5.72 -50.68 24.18
CA GLY A 54 -7.14 -50.94 23.92
C GLY A 54 -8.04 -50.64 25.14
N GLY A 55 -8.67 -49.46 25.11
CA GLY A 55 -9.60 -48.96 26.12
C GLY A 55 -9.23 -47.55 26.61
N ASP A 56 -10.18 -46.62 26.51
CA ASP A 56 -10.28 -45.27 27.09
C ASP A 56 -9.06 -44.33 27.03
N ASP A 57 -9.07 -43.40 26.06
CA ASP A 57 -8.80 -41.96 26.27
C ASP A 57 -9.41 -41.10 25.13
N ASP A 58 -10.70 -41.31 24.82
CA ASP A 58 -11.45 -40.57 23.81
C ASP A 58 -12.35 -39.49 24.47
N GLU A 59 -11.89 -38.25 24.70
CA GLU A 59 -12.74 -37.05 24.99
C GLU A 59 -11.96 -35.69 25.18
N ASP A 60 -11.09 -35.24 24.25
CA ASP A 60 -10.76 -33.77 24.10
C ASP A 60 -10.09 -33.32 22.76
N ASP A 61 -10.12 -34.14 21.69
CA ASP A 61 -9.52 -33.78 20.37
C ASP A 61 -10.59 -33.45 19.29
N GLU A 62 -11.86 -33.28 19.69
CA GLU A 62 -12.94 -32.90 18.77
C GLU A 62 -12.97 -31.38 18.51
N ASP A 63 -13.08 -31.03 17.23
CA ASP A 63 -13.28 -29.68 16.67
C ASP A 63 -12.08 -28.71 16.56
N TRP A 64 -10.91 -29.23 16.16
CA TRP A 64 -9.95 -28.48 15.33
C TRP A 64 -10.22 -28.65 13.82
N GLY A 65 -11.46 -29.01 13.44
CA GLY A 65 -11.77 -29.61 12.15
C GLY A 65 -13.21 -29.48 11.66
N ASP A 66 -13.98 -28.49 12.11
CA ASP A 66 -15.25 -28.10 11.48
C ASP A 66 -15.11 -27.99 9.95
N ASP A 67 -16.13 -28.41 9.21
CA ASP A 67 -16.11 -28.52 7.74
C ASP A 67 -16.27 -27.15 7.07
N LEU A 68 -15.25 -26.32 7.29
CA LEU A 68 -14.98 -25.12 6.51
C LEU A 68 -14.41 -25.55 5.15
N SER A 69 -15.28 -26.13 4.33
CA SER A 69 -15.16 -26.19 2.87
C SER A 69 -15.95 -25.04 2.22
N PRO A 70 -15.54 -23.76 2.41
CA PRO A 70 -16.24 -22.62 1.81
C PRO A 70 -16.30 -22.79 0.31
N THR A 71 -17.49 -22.64 -0.26
CA THR A 71 -17.68 -22.82 -1.70
C THR A 71 -16.71 -21.95 -2.48
N MET A 72 -16.27 -22.38 -3.66
CA MET A 72 -15.33 -21.57 -4.46
C MET A 72 -15.88 -20.17 -4.79
N THR A 73 -17.20 -19.94 -4.71
CA THR A 73 -17.82 -18.60 -4.81
C THR A 73 -17.56 -17.74 -3.56
N GLU A 74 -17.66 -18.34 -2.36
CA GLU A 74 -17.33 -17.72 -1.08
C GLU A 74 -15.84 -17.32 -1.04
N LEU A 75 -14.96 -18.28 -1.37
CA LEU A 75 -13.52 -18.07 -1.47
C LEU A 75 -13.17 -16.98 -2.49
N ASN A 76 -13.71 -17.03 -3.71
CA ASN A 76 -13.45 -15.97 -4.71
C ASN A 76 -13.94 -14.59 -4.24
N THR A 77 -14.99 -14.52 -3.42
CA THR A 77 -15.49 -13.25 -2.88
C THR A 77 -14.56 -12.68 -1.81
N GLN A 78 -14.06 -13.51 -0.89
CA GLN A 78 -13.06 -13.11 0.10
C GLN A 78 -11.71 -12.76 -0.55
N ILE A 79 -11.22 -13.61 -1.46
CA ILE A 79 -9.98 -13.41 -2.22
C ILE A 79 -10.04 -12.12 -3.05
N LYS A 80 -11.18 -11.80 -3.69
CA LYS A 80 -11.35 -10.53 -4.39
C LYS A 80 -11.23 -9.31 -3.46
N GLY A 81 -11.68 -9.44 -2.21
CA GLY A 81 -11.47 -8.43 -1.18
C GLY A 81 -10.00 -8.24 -0.79
N MET A 82 -9.22 -9.33 -0.75
CA MET A 82 -7.78 -9.28 -0.46
C MET A 82 -6.92 -8.79 -1.64
N ILE A 83 -7.29 -9.12 -2.88
CA ILE A 83 -6.53 -8.75 -4.09
C ILE A 83 -6.71 -7.27 -4.44
N GLN A 84 -7.87 -6.65 -4.15
CA GLN A 84 -8.23 -5.36 -4.73
C GLN A 84 -8.01 -4.13 -3.82
N THR A 85 -6.77 -3.90 -3.40
CA THR A 85 -6.28 -2.57 -2.97
C THR A 85 -5.12 -2.07 -3.85
N ASP A 86 -5.23 -2.33 -5.15
CA ASP A 86 -4.26 -1.89 -6.15
C ASP A 86 -4.31 -0.36 -6.36
N ASP A 87 -3.59 0.33 -5.49
CA ASP A 87 -3.31 1.76 -5.60
C ASP A 87 -2.08 2.04 -6.46
N LEU A 88 -1.32 1.02 -6.86
CA LEU A 88 -0.09 1.18 -7.64
C LEU A 88 -0.39 1.22 -9.15
N ASP A 89 -1.39 0.45 -9.59
CA ASP A 89 -2.03 0.55 -10.92
C ASP A 89 -2.67 1.93 -11.18
N LYS A 90 -2.91 2.74 -10.13
CA LYS A 90 -3.48 4.08 -10.26
C LYS A 90 -2.48 5.10 -10.78
N PRO A 91 -2.92 6.08 -11.59
CA PRO A 91 -2.08 7.20 -11.97
C PRO A 91 -1.63 7.98 -10.73
N LEU A 92 -0.39 8.48 -10.76
CA LEU A 92 0.25 9.21 -9.65
C LEU A 92 -0.65 10.29 -9.02
N ALA A 93 -1.45 10.99 -9.83
CA ALA A 93 -2.41 11.99 -9.35
C ALA A 93 -3.45 11.41 -8.38
N GLU A 94 -4.06 10.24 -8.67
CA GLU A 94 -5.01 9.59 -7.77
C GLU A 94 -4.35 9.12 -6.46
N ARG A 95 -3.08 8.68 -6.52
CA ARG A 95 -2.31 8.32 -5.32
C ARG A 95 -2.04 9.55 -4.45
N CYS A 96 -1.60 10.65 -5.06
CA CYS A 96 -1.43 11.93 -4.37
C CYS A 96 -2.76 12.44 -3.76
N ASP A 97 -3.88 12.33 -4.49
CA ASP A 97 -5.21 12.75 -3.99
C ASP A 97 -5.69 11.87 -2.82
N LYS A 98 -5.41 10.55 -2.83
CA LYS A 98 -5.66 9.66 -1.69
C LYS A 98 -4.92 10.13 -0.44
N PHE A 99 -3.60 10.36 -0.56
CA PHE A 99 -2.79 10.86 0.55
C PHE A 99 -3.22 12.25 1.01
N LYS A 100 -3.56 13.13 0.08
CA LYS A 100 -4.13 14.46 0.36
C LYS A 100 -5.38 14.38 1.23
N CYS A 101 -6.29 13.44 0.94
CA CYS A 101 -7.48 13.20 1.76
C CYS A 101 -7.13 12.75 3.19
N LEU A 102 -6.07 11.93 3.37
CA LEU A 102 -5.61 11.50 4.69
C LEU A 102 -4.94 12.65 5.48
N VAL A 103 -4.12 13.48 4.83
CA VAL A 103 -3.54 14.68 5.44
C VAL A 103 -4.64 15.67 5.83
N GLU A 104 -5.60 15.92 4.95
CA GLU A 104 -6.75 16.79 5.25
C GLU A 104 -7.62 16.27 6.40
N LYS A 105 -7.83 14.94 6.49
CA LYS A 105 -8.55 14.33 7.63
C LYS A 105 -7.80 14.59 8.93
N ASN A 106 -6.51 14.26 8.99
CA ASN A 106 -5.71 14.45 10.20
C ASN A 106 -5.52 15.95 10.56
N LYS A 107 -5.59 16.86 9.57
CA LYS A 107 -5.65 18.32 9.83
C LYS A 107 -6.95 18.71 10.55
N LYS A 108 -8.10 18.20 10.07
CA LYS A 108 -9.44 18.46 10.65
C LYS A 108 -9.61 17.84 12.05
N GLU A 109 -8.84 16.81 12.36
CA GLU A 109 -8.77 16.18 13.69
C GLU A 109 -7.64 16.77 14.60
N GLU A 110 -6.92 17.80 14.14
CA GLU A 110 -5.73 18.43 14.77
C GLU A 110 -4.53 17.50 15.06
N LYS A 111 -4.56 16.25 14.57
CA LYS A 111 -3.58 15.19 14.85
C LYS A 111 -2.23 15.35 14.14
N LEU A 112 -2.07 16.28 13.20
CA LEU A 112 -0.80 16.49 12.47
C LEU A 112 0.41 16.91 13.34
N LYS A 113 0.20 17.11 14.65
CA LYS A 113 1.24 17.37 15.66
C LYS A 113 1.72 16.10 16.37
N ASP A 114 0.93 15.03 16.34
CA ASP A 114 1.23 13.76 17.00
C ASP A 114 2.27 12.96 16.22
N ILE A 115 3.20 12.35 16.96
CA ILE A 115 4.35 11.62 16.40
C ILE A 115 3.90 10.33 15.73
N ASP A 116 2.88 9.64 16.26
CA ASP A 116 2.41 8.38 15.69
C ASP A 116 1.59 8.64 14.41
N THR A 117 0.71 9.65 14.43
CA THR A 117 0.04 10.16 13.22
C THR A 117 1.04 10.59 12.12
N ILE A 118 2.18 11.19 12.49
CA ILE A 118 3.25 11.53 11.53
C ILE A 118 3.92 10.28 10.95
N LYS A 119 4.12 9.21 11.73
CA LYS A 119 4.63 7.92 11.22
C LYS A 119 3.65 7.28 10.25
N ASP A 120 2.36 7.25 10.59
CA ASP A 120 1.32 6.64 9.78
C ASP A 120 1.17 7.34 8.41
N LEU A 121 1.28 8.68 8.39
CA LEU A 121 1.31 9.45 7.15
C LEU A 121 2.53 9.12 6.26
N ILE A 122 3.68 8.85 6.86
CA ILE A 122 4.89 8.45 6.13
C ILE A 122 4.76 7.03 5.60
N ALA A 123 4.28 6.09 6.42
CA ALA A 123 4.02 4.73 5.99
C ALA A 123 2.98 4.64 4.86
N GLU A 124 1.95 5.49 4.86
CA GLU A 124 1.00 5.58 3.74
C GLU A 124 1.62 6.22 2.49
N ALA A 125 2.49 7.23 2.64
CA ALA A 125 3.22 7.81 1.51
C ALA A 125 4.23 6.84 0.88
N GLU A 126 4.84 5.96 1.69
CA GLU A 126 5.65 4.81 1.25
C GLU A 126 4.78 3.75 0.55
N ARG A 127 3.64 3.35 1.16
CA ARG A 127 2.68 2.38 0.59
C ARG A 127 2.13 2.83 -0.78
N LEU A 128 2.01 4.13 -0.99
CA LEU A 128 1.56 4.74 -2.25
C LEU A 128 2.72 5.08 -3.20
N GLU A 129 3.98 4.84 -2.83
CA GLU A 129 5.21 5.22 -3.56
C GLU A 129 5.31 6.72 -3.95
N ILE A 130 4.70 7.62 -3.16
CA ILE A 130 4.64 9.06 -3.49
C ILE A 130 5.61 9.92 -2.65
N MET A 131 6.67 9.32 -2.10
CA MET A 131 7.55 9.98 -1.13
C MET A 131 8.23 11.25 -1.66
N GLU A 132 8.54 11.33 -2.96
CA GLU A 132 9.05 12.55 -3.60
C GLU A 132 7.99 13.67 -3.66
N GLN A 133 6.71 13.32 -3.79
CA GLN A 133 5.59 14.24 -3.93
C GLN A 133 4.92 14.56 -2.57
N ALA A 134 5.12 13.73 -1.55
CA ALA A 134 4.55 13.90 -0.22
C ALA A 134 4.85 15.28 0.43
N PRO A 135 6.07 15.85 0.34
CA PRO A 135 6.34 17.22 0.80
C PRO A 135 5.44 18.27 0.15
N PHE A 136 5.18 18.14 -1.15
CA PHE A 136 4.33 19.06 -1.91
C PHE A 136 2.85 18.90 -1.54
N VAL A 137 2.35 17.66 -1.45
CA VAL A 137 0.95 17.36 -1.07
C VAL A 137 0.66 17.79 0.37
N VAL A 138 1.60 17.56 1.31
CA VAL A 138 1.51 18.08 2.68
C VAL A 138 1.46 19.61 2.67
N GLY A 139 2.41 20.27 1.98
CA GLY A 139 2.44 21.73 1.88
C GLY A 139 1.14 22.33 1.35
N GLN A 140 0.57 21.77 0.28
CA GLN A 140 -0.70 22.20 -0.31
C GLN A 140 -1.91 22.02 0.64
N SER A 141 -1.86 21.03 1.54
CA SER A 141 -2.95 20.71 2.47
C SER A 141 -2.83 21.49 3.79
N VAL A 142 -1.59 21.74 4.23
CA VAL A 142 -1.27 22.32 5.54
C VAL A 142 -1.25 23.85 5.50
N PHE A 143 -0.69 24.47 4.47
CA PHE A 143 -0.53 25.92 4.43
C PHE A 143 -1.77 26.66 3.91
N THR A 144 -2.01 27.86 4.47
CA THR A 144 -3.10 28.77 4.09
C THR A 144 -2.54 30.19 3.90
N GLU A 145 -3.19 31.22 4.43
CA GLU A 145 -2.69 32.61 4.44
C GLU A 145 -1.66 32.84 5.56
N ASN A 146 -1.69 32.04 6.64
CA ASN A 146 -0.88 32.22 7.84
C ASN A 146 0.42 31.37 7.85
N ILE A 147 1.00 31.13 6.66
CA ILE A 147 2.08 30.16 6.39
C ILE A 147 3.20 30.17 7.44
N LEU A 148 3.66 31.34 7.90
CA LEU A 148 4.74 31.43 8.89
C LEU A 148 4.41 30.75 10.22
N LYS A 149 3.16 30.85 10.70
CA LYS A 149 2.70 30.17 11.92
C LYS A 149 2.53 28.67 11.69
N GLU A 150 2.01 28.30 10.52
CA GLU A 150 1.79 26.90 10.14
C GLU A 150 3.12 26.15 9.96
N ILE A 151 4.18 26.82 9.49
CA ILE A 151 5.54 26.25 9.43
C ILE A 151 6.06 25.89 10.83
N ASP A 152 5.91 26.78 11.82
CA ASP A 152 6.32 26.50 13.20
C ASP A 152 5.42 25.45 13.86
N GLU A 153 4.11 25.48 13.59
CA GLU A 153 3.10 24.56 14.15
C GLU A 153 3.28 23.11 13.66
N TYR A 154 3.57 22.91 12.37
CA TYR A 154 3.72 21.58 11.75
C TYR A 154 5.19 21.22 11.48
N LYS A 155 6.14 21.90 12.13
CA LYS A 155 7.59 21.72 11.95
C LYS A 155 8.05 20.27 12.04
N SER A 156 7.48 19.46 12.95
CA SER A 156 7.82 18.04 13.11
C SER A 156 7.43 17.20 11.90
N LEU A 157 6.21 17.39 11.38
CA LEU A 157 5.71 16.76 10.16
C LEU A 157 6.57 17.17 8.95
N LEU A 158 6.79 18.48 8.78
CA LEU A 158 7.59 19.03 7.68
C LEU A 158 9.03 18.51 7.70
N THR A 159 9.68 18.49 8.88
CA THR A 159 11.05 17.97 9.01
C THR A 159 11.10 16.48 8.66
N ARG A 160 10.14 15.67 9.15
CA ARG A 160 10.19 14.22 8.94
C ARG A 160 9.81 13.82 7.51
N VAL A 161 8.89 14.53 6.85
CA VAL A 161 8.48 14.28 5.44
C VAL A 161 9.52 14.81 4.44
N CYS A 162 10.09 16.00 4.66
CA CYS A 162 11.08 16.57 3.73
C CYS A 162 12.48 15.91 3.84
N CYS A 163 12.82 15.33 5.00
CA CYS A 163 14.14 14.72 5.24
C CYS A 163 14.10 13.17 5.26
N HIS A 164 13.07 12.54 4.68
CA HIS A 164 13.03 11.08 4.47
C HIS A 164 13.55 10.73 3.06
N GLN A 165 14.85 10.96 2.86
CA GLN A 165 15.64 10.50 1.70
C GLN A 165 16.91 9.79 2.21
#